data_AF-A0A367W8I8-F1
#
_entry.id   AF-A0A367W8I8-F1
#
_cell.length_a   1.000
_cell.length_b   1.000
_cell.length_c   1.000
_cell.angle_alpha   90.00
_cell.angle_beta   90.00
_cell.angle_gamma   90.00
#
_symmetry.space_group_name_H-M   'P 1'
#
loop_
_entity.id
_entity.type
_entity.pdbx_description
1 polymer ?
#
loop_
_entity_poly.entity_id
_entity_poly.type
_entity_poly.pdbx_seq_one_letter_code
_entity_poly.pdbx_strand_id
1 'polypeptide(L)'
;MSKKNRHGLSRTIPEEVKREIRQRSKFGCVVCRQAIYTYEHILPCFVDATEHNPDNMCLLCPNHQRDSTDGVLSKAIIQNAYEQIQKSNAPLAPNRHNFFNLTDHPTAIVEFGPTSFHGFQSIINIDGKDLLCFSKSENLDQFLNINAQFFDSSGQRLFSIKNNEWIGNHRSWDIDFVGRRLTIRRRLGDVIFSAEKLINSNTIRIEKIDMWIKPFHIYADKKQFKIGQINTNKKQYVYYGIHAQLHYGKCGVFLDSQSTNNLAVGQLKIYGGNAIITGTGINLGRGDGYMIFKEMRIDKTPNVPILIEPRPIKRKEHQIFVTGHLQIKKLQFSSWEEEEYYLDGMKLISKPSSWGVITPNTNEELFHIAGSEQARLENLKGFVGYWADDLLNQSWADRVFECEVKSDEHLNSTVRVKRSKISGREVVRETSPEDNKWFYPHKFAGVPVWKE
;
A
#
# COMPACT_ATOMS: atom_id res chain seq x y z
N MET A 1 26.02 -17.13 -17.15
CA MET A 1 25.75 -18.59 -17.04
C MET A 1 24.67 -18.96 -18.05
N SER A 2 24.81 -20.10 -18.73
CA SER A 2 23.74 -20.66 -19.59
C SER A 2 22.44 -20.79 -18.79
N LYS A 3 21.29 -20.48 -19.43
CA LYS A 3 19.96 -20.67 -18.81
C LYS A 3 19.62 -22.15 -18.61
N LYS A 4 20.32 -23.05 -19.30
CA LYS A 4 20.14 -24.50 -19.26
C LYS A 4 21.41 -25.23 -18.83
N ASN A 5 21.27 -26.36 -18.17
CA ASN A 5 22.39 -27.25 -17.83
C ASN A 5 22.81 -28.14 -19.02
N ARG A 6 23.74 -29.08 -18.80
CA ARG A 6 24.25 -29.99 -19.83
C ARG A 6 23.19 -30.95 -20.39
N HIS A 7 22.07 -31.12 -19.69
CA HIS A 7 20.93 -31.95 -20.09
C HIS A 7 19.75 -31.12 -20.65
N GLY A 8 19.92 -29.81 -20.83
CA GLY A 8 18.87 -28.94 -21.35
C GLY A 8 17.83 -28.46 -20.32
N LEU A 9 17.95 -28.86 -19.05
CA LEU A 9 17.07 -28.44 -17.96
C LEU A 9 17.26 -26.95 -17.68
N SER A 10 16.17 -26.18 -17.68
CA SER A 10 16.16 -24.75 -17.35
C SER A 10 16.42 -24.53 -15.86
N ARG A 11 16.87 -23.33 -15.46
CA ARG A 11 16.85 -22.92 -14.04
C ARG A 11 15.44 -22.54 -13.54
N THR A 12 14.46 -22.44 -14.45
CA THR A 12 13.08 -22.11 -14.10
C THR A 12 12.37 -23.34 -13.54
N ILE A 13 12.08 -23.32 -12.24
CA ILE A 13 11.34 -24.37 -11.55
C ILE A 13 9.83 -24.08 -11.67
N PRO A 14 8.98 -25.04 -12.06
CA PRO A 14 7.53 -24.89 -12.06
C PRO A 14 6.98 -24.52 -10.67
N GLU A 15 5.89 -23.74 -10.62
CA GLU A 15 5.39 -23.19 -9.35
C GLU A 15 4.82 -24.25 -8.40
N GLU A 16 4.25 -25.33 -8.95
CA GLU A 16 3.79 -26.51 -8.23
C GLU A 16 4.96 -27.26 -7.56
N VAL A 17 6.06 -27.46 -8.30
CA VAL A 17 7.29 -28.07 -7.79
C VAL A 17 7.92 -27.19 -6.71
N LYS A 18 7.99 -25.87 -6.94
CA LYS A 18 8.46 -24.92 -5.93
C LYS A 18 7.62 -24.98 -4.65
N ARG A 19 6.29 -25.07 -4.76
CA ARG A 19 5.39 -25.18 -3.60
C ARG A 19 5.72 -26.42 -2.79
N GLU A 20 5.91 -27.55 -3.44
CA GLU A 20 6.24 -28.81 -2.79
C GLU A 20 7.61 -28.74 -2.08
N ILE A 21 8.63 -28.17 -2.74
CA ILE A 21 9.96 -27.97 -2.12
C ILE A 21 9.85 -27.06 -0.88
N ARG A 22 9.04 -26.00 -0.93
CA ARG A 22 8.80 -25.12 0.24
C ARG A 22 8.18 -25.88 1.40
N GLN A 23 7.15 -26.70 1.13
CA GLN A 23 6.48 -27.51 2.15
C GLN A 23 7.42 -28.54 2.77
N ARG A 24 8.14 -29.30 1.94
CA ARG A 24 9.14 -30.29 2.38
C ARG A 24 10.25 -29.64 3.19
N SER A 25 10.75 -28.48 2.78
CA SER A 25 11.76 -27.73 3.54
C SER A 25 11.19 -26.99 4.77
N LYS A 26 9.89 -27.14 5.05
CA LYS A 26 9.14 -26.45 6.11
C LYS A 26 9.34 -24.93 6.08
N PHE A 27 9.33 -24.35 4.87
CA PHE A 27 9.38 -22.92 4.56
C PHE A 27 10.64 -22.17 5.03
N GLY A 28 11.73 -22.88 5.31
CA GLY A 28 13.00 -22.24 5.70
C GLY A 28 14.22 -23.02 5.23
N CYS A 29 15.38 -22.37 5.31
CA CYS A 29 16.65 -23.01 5.02
C CYS A 29 16.81 -24.29 5.83
N VAL A 30 17.17 -25.40 5.19
CA VAL A 30 17.32 -26.70 5.88
C VAL A 30 18.47 -26.72 6.89
N VAL A 31 19.44 -25.80 6.75
CA VAL A 31 20.60 -25.70 7.64
C VAL A 31 20.34 -24.79 8.84
N CYS A 32 19.87 -23.55 8.61
CA CYS A 32 19.73 -22.54 9.68
C CYS A 32 18.30 -22.02 9.90
N ARG A 33 17.31 -22.55 9.18
CA ARG A 33 15.88 -22.19 9.31
C ARG A 33 15.53 -20.72 9.03
N GLN A 34 16.37 -20.00 8.29
CA GLN A 34 16.03 -18.64 7.80
C GLN A 34 14.91 -18.69 6.74
N ALA A 35 14.09 -17.64 6.66
CA ALA A 35 12.84 -17.63 5.88
C ALA A 35 13.01 -17.01 4.50
N ILE A 36 14.03 -16.17 4.28
CA ILE A 36 14.47 -15.85 2.93
C ILE A 36 15.23 -17.05 2.39
N TYR A 37 14.82 -17.52 1.22
CA TYR A 37 15.38 -18.72 0.63
C TYR A 37 15.68 -18.58 -0.86
N THR A 38 16.54 -19.48 -1.34
CA THR A 38 16.77 -19.87 -2.72
C THR A 38 16.50 -21.37 -2.84
N TYR A 39 16.29 -21.86 -4.07
CA TYR A 39 16.14 -23.28 -4.35
C TYR A 39 17.48 -23.90 -4.72
N GLU A 40 17.84 -25.00 -4.05
CA GLU A 40 19.07 -25.73 -4.30
C GLU A 40 18.80 -27.17 -4.73
N HIS A 41 19.52 -27.64 -5.74
CA HIS A 41 19.57 -29.06 -6.07
C HIS A 41 20.60 -29.74 -5.15
N ILE A 42 20.18 -30.79 -4.48
CA ILE A 42 21.05 -31.54 -3.57
C ILE A 42 21.82 -32.58 -4.37
N LEU A 43 21.13 -33.62 -4.85
CA LEU A 43 21.69 -34.74 -5.61
C LEU A 43 20.65 -35.26 -6.63
N PRO A 44 20.92 -35.27 -7.94
CA PRO A 44 22.11 -34.70 -8.59
C PRO A 44 22.17 -33.17 -8.46
N CYS A 45 23.39 -32.61 -8.50
CA CYS A 45 23.59 -31.16 -8.61
C CYS A 45 22.93 -30.62 -9.88
N PHE A 46 22.58 -29.32 -9.91
CA PHE A 46 21.91 -28.72 -11.08
C PHE A 46 22.64 -28.95 -12.41
N VAL A 47 23.97 -29.04 -12.42
CA VAL A 47 24.74 -29.32 -13.64
C VAL A 47 24.42 -30.70 -14.24
N ASP A 48 24.04 -31.66 -13.41
CA ASP A 48 23.80 -33.07 -13.77
C ASP A 48 22.33 -33.48 -13.67
N ALA A 49 21.46 -32.60 -13.17
CA ALA A 49 20.03 -32.88 -13.00
C ALA A 49 19.30 -32.96 -14.35
N THR A 50 18.39 -33.91 -14.49
CA THR A 50 17.51 -34.04 -15.68
C THR A 50 16.13 -33.43 -15.45
N GLU A 51 15.76 -33.20 -14.19
CA GLU A 51 14.45 -32.68 -13.75
C GLU A 51 14.57 -31.86 -12.45
N HIS A 52 13.52 -31.10 -12.13
CA HIS A 52 13.36 -30.44 -10.84
C HIS A 52 12.56 -31.33 -9.88
N ASN A 53 13.21 -32.31 -9.28
CA ASN A 53 12.57 -33.26 -8.39
C ASN A 53 12.53 -32.73 -6.94
N PRO A 54 11.34 -32.53 -6.32
CA PRO A 54 11.22 -32.08 -4.93
C PRO A 54 11.91 -32.97 -3.88
N ASP A 55 12.08 -34.26 -4.12
CA ASP A 55 12.82 -35.17 -3.24
C ASP A 55 14.32 -34.85 -3.20
N ASN A 56 14.84 -34.27 -4.27
CA ASN A 56 16.26 -34.01 -4.50
C ASN A 56 16.60 -32.52 -4.42
N MET A 57 15.67 -31.70 -3.95
CA MET A 57 15.81 -30.25 -3.86
C MET A 57 15.38 -29.73 -2.49
N CYS A 58 15.99 -28.65 -2.05
CA CYS A 58 15.64 -28.01 -0.78
C CYS A 58 15.75 -26.49 -0.84
N LEU A 59 15.31 -25.84 0.24
CA LEU A 59 15.55 -24.43 0.48
C LEU A 59 16.89 -24.19 1.21
N LEU A 60 17.67 -23.24 0.72
CA LEU A 60 18.82 -22.65 1.41
C LEU A 60 18.64 -21.15 1.56
N CYS A 61 19.23 -20.52 2.57
CA CYS A 61 19.31 -19.05 2.61
C CYS A 61 20.43 -18.55 1.69
N PRO A 62 20.48 -17.26 1.32
CA PRO A 62 21.54 -16.72 0.46
C PRO A 62 22.97 -17.03 0.94
N ASN A 63 23.20 -17.09 2.25
CA ASN A 63 24.50 -17.43 2.83
C ASN A 63 24.85 -18.91 2.57
N HIS A 64 24.01 -19.86 2.99
CA HIS A 64 24.28 -21.29 2.74
C HIS A 64 24.23 -21.66 1.26
N GLN A 65 23.49 -20.90 0.45
CA GLN A 65 23.52 -21.01 -1.00
C GLN A 65 24.90 -20.67 -1.56
N ARG A 66 25.50 -19.57 -1.08
CA ARG A 66 26.89 -19.19 -1.41
C ARG A 66 27.86 -20.28 -0.96
N ASP A 67 27.79 -20.70 0.29
CA ASP A 67 28.66 -21.75 0.83
C ASP A 67 28.56 -23.06 0.03
N SER A 68 27.34 -23.43 -0.40
CA SER A 68 27.15 -24.61 -1.26
C SER A 68 27.73 -24.41 -2.66
N THR A 69 27.55 -23.23 -3.24
CA THR A 69 28.08 -22.91 -4.59
C THR A 69 29.60 -22.83 -4.59
N ASP A 70 30.20 -22.38 -3.49
CA ASP A 70 31.65 -22.18 -3.34
C ASP A 70 32.35 -23.43 -2.79
N GLY A 71 31.60 -24.49 -2.48
CA GLY A 71 32.14 -25.78 -2.02
C GLY A 71 32.50 -25.82 -0.53
N VAL A 72 32.24 -24.76 0.23
CA VAL A 72 32.41 -24.70 1.69
C VAL A 72 31.40 -25.62 2.38
N LEU A 73 30.16 -25.65 1.89
CA LEU A 73 29.09 -26.51 2.39
C LEU A 73 28.82 -27.65 1.41
N SER A 74 29.21 -28.87 1.79
CA SER A 74 29.07 -30.04 0.93
C SER A 74 27.61 -30.48 0.75
N LYS A 75 27.29 -31.10 -0.39
CA LYS A 75 25.96 -31.66 -0.67
C LYS A 75 25.54 -32.72 0.34
N ALA A 76 26.48 -33.50 0.85
CA ALA A 76 26.21 -34.51 1.87
C ALA A 76 25.72 -33.88 3.20
N ILE A 77 26.31 -32.75 3.61
CA ILE A 77 25.86 -32.03 4.80
C ILE A 77 24.44 -31.46 4.58
N ILE A 78 24.18 -30.89 3.40
CA ILE A 78 22.86 -30.36 3.04
C ILE A 78 21.82 -31.47 3.01
N GLN A 79 22.14 -32.62 2.41
CA GLN A 79 21.27 -33.80 2.35
C GLN A 79 20.92 -34.29 3.75
N ASN A 80 21.91 -34.46 4.63
CA ASN A 80 21.66 -34.88 6.00
C ASN A 80 20.76 -33.87 6.73
N ALA A 81 21.05 -32.56 6.61
CA ALA A 81 20.21 -31.52 7.20
C ALA A 81 18.77 -31.59 6.67
N TYR A 82 18.57 -31.76 5.37
CA TYR A 82 17.25 -31.93 4.75
C TYR A 82 16.50 -33.17 5.28
N GLU A 83 17.18 -34.30 5.41
CA GLU A 83 16.59 -35.53 5.97
C GLU A 83 16.19 -35.39 7.43
N GLN A 84 16.98 -34.68 8.25
CA GLN A 84 16.60 -34.37 9.63
C GLN A 84 15.32 -33.52 9.67
N ILE A 85 15.17 -32.57 8.74
CA ILE A 85 13.94 -31.78 8.60
C ILE A 85 12.76 -32.69 8.22
N GLN A 86 12.93 -33.66 7.31
CA GLN A 86 11.87 -34.61 6.94
C GLN A 86 11.44 -35.50 8.10
N LYS A 87 12.40 -35.99 8.91
CA LYS A 87 12.13 -36.91 10.04
C LYS A 87 11.49 -36.23 11.25
N SER A 88 11.52 -34.90 11.31
CA SER A 88 10.96 -34.18 12.46
C SER A 88 9.42 -34.12 12.40
N ASN A 89 8.76 -34.57 13.48
CA ASN A 89 7.29 -34.52 13.59
C ASN A 89 6.74 -33.16 14.03
N ALA A 90 7.60 -32.26 14.52
CA ALA A 90 7.19 -30.91 14.90
C ALA A 90 7.06 -30.00 13.67
N PRO A 91 6.14 -29.01 13.69
CA PRO A 91 6.20 -27.89 12.77
C PRO A 91 7.46 -27.09 13.08
N LEU A 92 8.58 -27.46 12.45
CA LEU A 92 9.81 -26.67 12.44
C LEU A 92 9.60 -25.48 11.52
N ALA A 93 8.71 -24.58 11.93
CA ALA A 93 8.58 -23.27 11.35
C ALA A 93 9.98 -22.61 11.25
N PRO A 94 10.20 -21.68 10.29
CA PRO A 94 11.37 -20.82 10.30
C PRO A 94 11.61 -20.27 11.71
N ASN A 95 12.89 -20.15 12.12
CA ASN A 95 13.28 -19.83 13.49
C ASN A 95 12.39 -18.72 14.09
N ARG A 96 11.88 -18.85 15.32
CA ARG A 96 11.05 -17.81 15.96
C ARG A 96 11.75 -16.44 16.06
N HIS A 97 13.08 -16.43 16.01
CA HIS A 97 13.90 -15.22 15.98
C HIS A 97 14.29 -14.81 14.55
N ASN A 98 13.66 -15.41 13.55
CA ASN A 98 13.81 -15.03 12.16
C ASN A 98 13.12 -13.70 11.91
N PHE A 99 13.72 -12.91 11.02
CA PHE A 99 13.27 -11.58 10.71
C PHE A 99 11.77 -11.51 10.34
N PHE A 100 11.25 -12.59 9.75
CA PHE A 100 9.95 -12.62 9.08
C PHE A 100 8.89 -13.48 9.76
N ASN A 101 9.18 -13.94 10.98
CA ASN A 101 8.18 -14.61 11.80
C ASN A 101 7.38 -13.57 12.61
N LEU A 102 6.05 -13.58 12.46
CA LEU A 102 5.11 -12.72 13.20
C LEU A 102 4.18 -13.53 14.12
N THR A 103 4.60 -14.71 14.58
CA THR A 103 3.78 -15.66 15.38
C THR A 103 2.88 -15.04 16.45
N ASP A 104 3.20 -13.86 16.96
CA ASP A 104 2.51 -13.21 18.06
C ASP A 104 1.62 -12.01 17.65
N HIS A 105 1.53 -11.65 16.36
CA HIS A 105 0.80 -10.45 15.92
C HIS A 105 0.14 -10.53 14.53
N PRO A 106 -1.05 -9.94 14.35
CA PRO A 106 -1.81 -10.02 13.10
C PRO A 106 -1.28 -9.12 11.96
N THR A 107 -0.41 -8.16 12.27
CA THR A 107 0.09 -7.15 11.33
C THR A 107 1.57 -6.85 11.57
N ALA A 108 2.31 -6.46 10.53
CA ALA A 108 3.68 -5.98 10.67
C ALA A 108 3.71 -4.50 11.07
N ILE A 109 4.73 -4.11 11.84
CA ILE A 109 5.14 -2.72 12.00
C ILE A 109 6.45 -2.53 11.25
N VAL A 110 6.55 -1.52 10.40
CA VAL A 110 7.78 -1.18 9.68
C VAL A 110 8.25 0.20 10.11
N GLU A 111 9.47 0.30 10.62
CA GLU A 111 10.07 1.56 11.06
C GLU A 111 11.13 2.04 10.06
N PHE A 112 11.03 3.30 9.63
CA PHE A 112 12.06 4.03 8.92
C PHE A 112 12.44 5.26 9.74
N GLY A 113 13.61 5.21 10.40
CA GLY A 113 14.02 6.26 11.33
C GLY A 113 12.91 6.58 12.34
N PRO A 114 12.43 7.83 12.43
CA PRO A 114 11.38 8.23 13.36
C PRO A 114 9.95 7.94 12.85
N THR A 115 9.79 7.43 11.61
CA THR A 115 8.49 7.14 11.01
C THR A 115 8.14 5.66 11.12
N SER A 116 6.88 5.35 11.40
CA SER A 116 6.39 3.96 11.52
C SER A 116 5.11 3.73 10.74
N PHE A 117 5.01 2.55 10.13
CA PHE A 117 3.89 2.08 9.33
C PHE A 117 3.28 0.85 9.99
N HIS A 118 2.01 0.93 10.37
CA HIS A 118 1.31 -0.12 11.13
C HIS A 118 0.22 -0.75 10.27
N GLY A 119 0.34 -2.05 9.96
CA GLY A 119 -0.71 -2.80 9.28
C GLY A 119 -1.01 -2.37 7.84
N PHE A 120 -0.01 -1.84 7.14
CA PHE A 120 -0.13 -1.47 5.73
C PHE A 120 0.03 -2.69 4.81
N GLN A 121 -0.76 -2.72 3.74
CA GLN A 121 -0.63 -3.73 2.68
C GLN A 121 0.63 -3.46 1.85
N SER A 122 0.79 -2.22 1.38
CA SER A 122 1.99 -1.74 0.70
C SER A 122 2.69 -0.67 1.55
N ILE A 123 3.99 -0.80 1.74
CA ILE A 123 4.78 0.21 2.46
C ILE A 123 5.31 1.25 1.49
N ILE A 124 5.84 0.81 0.35
CA ILE A 124 6.35 1.67 -0.71
C ILE A 124 5.79 1.18 -2.04
N ASN A 125 5.06 2.05 -2.73
CA ASN A 125 4.54 1.84 -4.07
C ASN A 125 5.03 2.96 -5.00
N ILE A 126 5.43 2.60 -6.22
CA ILE A 126 5.79 3.55 -7.27
C ILE A 126 5.04 3.17 -8.54
N ASP A 127 4.30 4.12 -9.11
CA ASP A 127 3.54 3.95 -10.35
C ASP A 127 2.65 2.70 -10.36
N GLY A 128 2.06 2.40 -9.20
CA GLY A 128 1.20 1.26 -8.97
C GLY A 128 1.90 -0.09 -8.73
N LYS A 129 3.24 -0.11 -8.75
CA LYS A 129 4.05 -1.30 -8.45
C LYS A 129 4.58 -1.27 -7.03
N ASP A 130 4.37 -2.36 -6.31
CA ASP A 130 4.90 -2.51 -4.95
C ASP A 130 6.40 -2.76 -4.96
N LEU A 131 7.11 -1.93 -4.20
CA LEU A 131 8.54 -2.05 -3.96
C LEU A 131 8.87 -2.64 -2.60
N LEU A 132 7.98 -2.46 -1.63
CA LEU A 132 8.05 -3.13 -0.35
C LEU A 132 6.63 -3.36 0.13
N CYS A 133 6.21 -4.61 0.19
CA CYS A 133 4.90 -5.00 0.73
C CYS A 133 4.99 -6.30 1.52
N PHE A 134 4.02 -6.46 2.41
CA PHE A 134 3.87 -7.60 3.29
C PHE A 134 2.49 -8.20 3.06
N SER A 135 2.44 -9.49 2.75
CA SER A 135 1.18 -10.22 2.58
C SER A 135 1.13 -11.42 3.49
N LYS A 136 -0.07 -11.87 3.84
CA LYS A 136 -0.24 -13.12 4.59
C LYS A 136 0.18 -14.29 3.71
N SER A 137 0.85 -15.28 4.31
CA SER A 137 1.13 -16.54 3.62
C SER A 137 -0.13 -17.38 3.54
N GLU A 138 -0.50 -17.80 2.32
CA GLU A 138 -1.64 -18.70 2.08
C GLU A 138 -1.53 -20.06 2.77
N ASN A 139 -0.30 -20.51 3.06
CA ASN A 139 -0.04 -21.86 3.56
C ASN A 139 0.34 -21.88 5.04
N LEU A 140 0.56 -20.71 5.65
CA LEU A 140 1.03 -20.58 7.02
C LEU A 140 0.53 -19.26 7.60
N ASP A 141 -0.63 -19.27 8.26
CA ASP A 141 -1.31 -18.06 8.77
C ASP A 141 -0.45 -17.17 9.68
N GLN A 142 0.60 -17.74 10.29
CA GLN A 142 1.54 -17.05 11.19
C GLN A 142 2.76 -16.43 10.49
N PHE A 143 2.88 -16.58 9.16
CA PHE A 143 4.04 -16.16 8.38
C PHE A 143 3.65 -15.13 7.34
N LEU A 144 4.53 -14.13 7.17
CA LEU A 144 4.37 -13.15 6.11
C LEU A 144 5.19 -13.53 4.89
N ASN A 145 4.56 -13.35 3.73
CA ASN A 145 5.25 -13.21 2.47
C ASN A 145 5.73 -11.77 2.34
N ILE A 146 6.96 -11.63 1.87
CA ILE A 146 7.55 -10.33 1.60
C ILE A 146 7.86 -10.24 0.14
N ASN A 147 7.49 -9.10 -0.40
CA ASN A 147 7.87 -8.70 -1.73
C ASN A 147 8.62 -7.38 -1.60
N ALA A 148 9.86 -7.38 -2.07
CA ALA A 148 10.72 -6.22 -2.01
C ALA A 148 11.57 -6.11 -3.27
N GLN A 149 11.77 -4.90 -3.76
CA GLN A 149 12.63 -4.63 -4.91
C GLN A 149 13.59 -3.51 -4.55
N PHE A 150 14.88 -3.74 -4.82
CA PHE A 150 15.94 -2.84 -4.44
C PHE A 150 16.72 -2.39 -5.66
N PHE A 151 16.99 -1.10 -5.74
CA PHE A 151 17.58 -0.45 -6.90
C PHE A 151 18.83 0.32 -6.48
N ASP A 152 19.82 0.37 -7.38
CA ASP A 152 21.01 1.19 -7.19
C ASP A 152 20.78 2.65 -7.60
N SER A 153 21.83 3.46 -7.48
CA SER A 153 21.82 4.87 -7.85
C SER A 153 21.61 5.14 -9.35
N SER A 154 21.75 4.12 -10.21
CA SER A 154 21.44 4.22 -11.65
C SER A 154 19.98 3.88 -11.96
N GLY A 155 19.22 3.37 -10.98
CA GLY A 155 17.88 2.82 -11.17
C GLY A 155 17.88 1.38 -11.66
N GLN A 156 19.03 0.68 -11.64
CA GLN A 156 19.11 -0.72 -11.97
C GLN A 156 18.71 -1.56 -10.75
N ARG A 157 17.84 -2.56 -10.97
CA ARG A 157 17.44 -3.49 -9.92
C ARG A 157 18.62 -4.37 -9.51
N LEU A 158 18.98 -4.29 -8.23
CA LEU A 158 20.07 -5.05 -7.62
C LEU A 158 19.66 -6.49 -7.32
N PHE A 159 18.51 -6.64 -6.69
CA PHE A 159 17.85 -7.91 -6.38
C PHE A 159 16.39 -7.64 -6.00
N SER A 160 15.63 -8.71 -5.86
CA SER A 160 14.27 -8.66 -5.33
C SER A 160 14.02 -9.85 -4.41
N ILE A 161 13.12 -9.67 -3.45
CA ILE A 161 12.50 -10.74 -2.70
C ILE A 161 11.09 -10.88 -3.26
N LYS A 162 10.65 -12.08 -3.62
CA LYS A 162 9.29 -12.35 -4.08
C LYS A 162 8.73 -13.51 -3.28
N ASN A 163 7.71 -13.28 -2.46
CA ASN A 163 7.16 -14.29 -1.54
C ASN A 163 8.25 -15.02 -0.75
N ASN A 164 9.18 -14.25 -0.18
CA ASN A 164 10.38 -14.70 0.53
C ASN A 164 11.45 -15.42 -0.33
N GLU A 165 11.21 -15.67 -1.62
CA GLU A 165 12.23 -16.13 -2.57
C GLU A 165 13.20 -14.99 -2.86
N TRP A 166 14.48 -15.22 -2.60
CA TRP A 166 15.54 -14.33 -3.05
C TRP A 166 15.78 -14.49 -4.56
N ILE A 167 15.61 -13.39 -5.30
CA ILE A 167 15.85 -13.31 -6.73
C ILE A 167 16.95 -12.27 -6.98
N GLY A 168 18.17 -12.75 -7.17
CA GLY A 168 19.34 -11.91 -7.43
C GLY A 168 20.61 -12.74 -7.40
N ASN A 169 21.72 -12.15 -7.83
CA ASN A 169 23.01 -12.84 -7.76
C ASN A 169 23.52 -12.86 -6.31
N HIS A 170 23.52 -14.04 -5.68
CA HIS A 170 24.06 -14.25 -4.33
C HIS A 170 25.58 -14.09 -4.23
N ARG A 171 26.30 -14.00 -5.37
CA ARG A 171 27.75 -13.74 -5.44
C ARG A 171 28.12 -12.28 -5.67
N SER A 172 27.28 -11.48 -6.33
CA SER A 172 27.64 -10.10 -6.72
C SER A 172 27.50 -9.07 -5.61
N TRP A 173 26.73 -9.38 -4.56
CA TRP A 173 26.45 -8.46 -3.47
C TRP A 173 26.72 -9.17 -2.15
N ASP A 174 27.38 -8.50 -1.20
CA ASP A 174 27.57 -9.03 0.15
C ASP A 174 26.27 -8.88 0.93
N ILE A 175 25.49 -9.96 0.87
CA ILE A 175 24.27 -10.14 1.64
C ILE A 175 24.67 -10.92 2.88
N ASP A 176 24.49 -10.30 4.04
CA ASP A 176 24.67 -10.96 5.32
C ASP A 176 23.33 -11.09 6.01
N PHE A 177 22.94 -12.34 6.22
CA PHE A 177 21.85 -12.67 7.12
C PHE A 177 22.41 -13.25 8.42
N VAL A 178 22.53 -12.43 9.46
CA VAL A 178 23.06 -12.84 10.76
C VAL A 178 22.01 -12.62 11.85
N GLY A 179 21.47 -13.72 12.39
CA GLY A 179 20.45 -13.70 13.43
C GLY A 179 19.16 -13.01 12.97
N ARG A 180 18.93 -11.80 13.47
CA ARG A 180 17.75 -10.93 13.20
C ARG A 180 18.02 -9.80 12.21
N ARG A 181 19.26 -9.70 11.70
CA ARG A 181 19.70 -8.60 10.84
C ARG A 181 19.94 -9.09 9.42
N LEU A 182 19.33 -8.39 8.46
CA LEU A 182 19.61 -8.49 7.04
C LEU A 182 20.43 -7.27 6.64
N THR A 183 21.61 -7.46 6.06
CA THR A 183 22.45 -6.38 5.54
C THR A 183 22.82 -6.68 4.11
N ILE A 184 22.75 -5.67 3.25
CA ILE A 184 23.03 -5.80 1.82
C ILE A 184 23.96 -4.67 1.42
N ARG A 185 25.06 -5.05 0.78
CA ARG A 185 26.13 -4.16 0.41
C ARG A 185 26.36 -4.15 -1.10
N ARG A 186 26.65 -2.97 -1.63
CA ARG A 186 27.11 -2.79 -3.01
C ARG A 186 28.56 -3.26 -3.17
N ARG A 187 29.37 -3.04 -2.14
CA ARG A 187 30.78 -3.46 -2.00
C ARG A 187 31.16 -3.38 -0.53
N LEU A 188 32.36 -3.85 -0.19
CA LEU A 188 32.88 -3.75 1.17
C LEU A 188 32.72 -2.31 1.73
N GLY A 189 32.05 -2.19 2.88
CA GLY A 189 31.77 -0.91 3.55
C GLY A 189 30.56 -0.12 3.02
N ASP A 190 30.00 -0.45 1.85
CA ASP A 190 28.92 0.30 1.21
C ASP A 190 27.56 -0.40 1.39
N VAL A 191 26.97 -0.22 2.58
CA VAL A 191 25.62 -0.74 2.92
C VAL A 191 24.57 0.12 2.24
N ILE A 192 23.71 -0.50 1.42
CA ILE A 192 22.60 0.14 0.72
C ILE A 192 21.24 -0.17 1.34
N PHE A 193 21.16 -1.31 2.04
CA PHE A 193 19.98 -1.72 2.78
C PHE A 193 20.42 -2.50 4.00
N SER A 194 19.87 -2.15 5.15
CA SER A 194 19.98 -2.98 6.34
C SER A 194 18.73 -2.85 7.18
N ALA A 195 18.30 -3.96 7.73
CA ALA A 195 17.15 -4.00 8.60
C ALA A 195 17.35 -5.01 9.73
N GLU A 196 16.66 -4.78 10.84
CA GLU A 196 16.66 -5.64 12.01
C GLU A 196 15.23 -5.89 12.46
N LYS A 197 14.90 -7.16 12.70
CA LYS A 197 13.64 -7.55 13.37
C LYS A 197 13.81 -7.43 14.87
N LEU A 198 12.97 -6.64 15.54
CA LEU A 198 13.04 -6.49 17.00
C LEU A 198 12.61 -7.77 17.72
N ILE A 199 13.24 -8.06 18.86
CA ILE A 199 12.94 -9.23 19.69
C ILE A 199 11.54 -9.06 20.31
N ASN A 200 10.76 -10.15 20.33
CA ASN A 200 9.41 -10.21 20.93
C ASN A 200 8.46 -9.12 20.41
N SER A 201 8.61 -8.74 19.15
CA SER A 201 7.83 -7.67 18.54
C SER A 201 7.56 -7.97 17.06
N ASN A 202 6.45 -7.45 16.54
CA ASN A 202 6.12 -7.48 15.12
C ASN A 202 6.87 -6.42 14.27
N THR A 203 7.83 -5.72 14.87
CA THR A 203 8.53 -4.59 14.25
C THR A 203 9.74 -5.03 13.44
N ILE A 204 9.76 -4.59 12.19
CA ILE A 204 10.91 -4.60 11.29
C ILE A 204 11.46 -3.18 11.24
N ARG A 205 12.66 -2.97 11.77
CA ARG A 205 13.33 -1.68 11.73
C ARG A 205 14.27 -1.62 10.55
N ILE A 206 14.01 -0.70 9.62
CA ILE A 206 14.93 -0.37 8.54
C ILE A 206 16.00 0.56 9.12
N GLU A 207 17.21 0.03 9.28
CA GLU A 207 18.36 0.78 9.82
C GLU A 207 19.06 1.61 8.75
N LYS A 208 18.96 1.18 7.49
CA LYS A 208 19.43 1.92 6.33
C LYS A 208 18.67 1.50 5.08
N ILE A 209 18.30 2.47 4.24
CA ILE A 209 17.82 2.27 2.87
C ILE A 209 18.22 3.48 2.02
N ASP A 210 18.73 3.25 0.82
CA ASP A 210 19.11 4.28 -0.15
C ASP A 210 18.75 3.75 -1.54
N MET A 211 17.60 4.18 -2.07
CA MET A 211 17.01 3.63 -3.29
C MET A 211 16.59 4.72 -4.27
N TRP A 212 17.16 4.65 -5.48
CA TRP A 212 16.94 5.62 -6.55
C TRP A 212 16.04 5.06 -7.61
N ILE A 213 14.89 5.71 -7.83
CA ILE A 213 13.91 5.31 -8.83
C ILE A 213 13.39 6.59 -9.45
N LYS A 214 14.07 7.03 -10.50
CA LYS A 214 13.90 8.38 -11.07
C LYS A 214 12.41 8.67 -11.37
N PRO A 215 11.92 9.86 -11.01
CA PRO A 215 12.65 10.99 -10.43
C PRO A 215 12.85 10.91 -8.91
N PHE A 216 12.37 9.87 -8.26
CA PHE A 216 12.34 9.75 -6.80
C PHE A 216 13.62 9.17 -6.20
N HIS A 217 13.86 9.54 -4.94
CA HIS A 217 14.84 8.92 -4.08
C HIS A 217 14.25 8.72 -2.69
N ILE A 218 14.35 7.50 -2.19
CA ILE A 218 13.90 7.10 -0.86
C ILE A 218 15.14 6.80 -0.03
N TYR A 219 15.30 7.55 1.04
CA TYR A 219 16.42 7.40 1.97
C TYR A 219 15.91 7.26 3.39
N ALA A 220 16.42 6.29 4.14
CA ALA A 220 16.25 6.25 5.58
C ALA A 220 17.51 5.74 6.27
N ASP A 221 17.70 6.19 7.49
CA ASP A 221 18.62 5.61 8.45
C ASP A 221 17.98 5.60 9.84
N LYS A 222 18.74 5.24 10.88
CA LYS A 222 18.25 5.21 12.27
C LYS A 222 17.69 6.55 12.78
N LYS A 223 18.05 7.68 12.16
CA LYS A 223 17.72 9.04 12.63
C LYS A 223 16.70 9.74 11.75
N GLN A 224 16.61 9.41 10.47
CA GLN A 224 15.79 10.15 9.52
C GLN A 224 15.13 9.23 8.49
N PHE A 225 13.97 9.67 8.02
CA PHE A 225 13.32 9.14 6.84
C PHE A 225 13.04 10.30 5.89
N LYS A 226 13.54 10.20 4.66
CA LYS A 226 13.48 11.24 3.63
C LYS A 226 12.98 10.65 2.32
N ILE A 227 12.07 11.37 1.68
CA ILE A 227 11.60 11.07 0.34
C ILE A 227 11.77 12.34 -0.47
N GLY A 228 12.32 12.23 -1.67
CA GLY A 228 12.56 13.39 -2.49
C GLY A 228 12.46 13.13 -3.98
N GLN A 229 12.49 14.22 -4.73
CA GLN A 229 12.67 14.24 -6.16
C GLN A 229 14.06 14.78 -6.48
N ILE A 230 14.70 14.22 -7.50
CA ILE A 230 16.06 14.58 -7.91
C ILE A 230 16.11 14.76 -9.41
N ASN A 231 16.63 15.91 -9.82
CA ASN A 231 17.00 16.17 -11.20
C ASN A 231 18.51 16.00 -11.35
N THR A 232 18.93 14.80 -11.80
CA THR A 232 20.35 14.48 -12.01
C THR A 232 21.03 15.39 -13.06
N ASN A 233 20.29 15.81 -14.10
CA ASN A 233 20.84 16.68 -15.16
C ASN A 233 21.16 18.08 -14.63
N LYS A 234 20.27 18.66 -13.82
CA LYS A 234 20.43 19.99 -13.23
C LYS A 234 21.18 19.97 -11.88
N LYS A 235 21.52 18.79 -11.36
CA LYS A 235 22.06 18.58 -10.00
C LYS A 235 21.19 19.23 -8.92
N GLN A 236 19.87 19.19 -9.09
CA GLN A 236 18.90 19.78 -8.16
C GLN A 236 18.14 18.69 -7.40
N TYR A 237 17.73 18.97 -6.16
CA TYR A 237 16.93 18.07 -5.36
C TYR A 237 15.93 18.81 -4.47
N VAL A 238 14.87 18.10 -4.08
CA VAL A 238 13.98 18.43 -2.97
C VAL A 238 13.73 17.17 -2.18
N TYR A 239 13.97 17.20 -0.86
CA TYR A 239 13.64 16.14 0.08
C TYR A 239 12.66 16.64 1.13
N TYR A 240 11.78 15.72 1.50
CA TYR A 240 10.85 15.84 2.60
C TYR A 240 11.25 14.81 3.66
N GLY A 241 11.86 15.28 4.74
CA GLY A 241 12.09 14.51 5.96
C GLY A 241 10.77 14.35 6.72
N ILE A 242 10.38 13.13 7.03
CA ILE A 242 9.06 12.81 7.59
C ILE A 242 9.23 12.15 8.96
N HIS A 243 8.45 12.63 9.93
CA HIS A 243 8.25 12.01 11.23
C HIS A 243 6.74 11.85 11.46
N ALA A 244 6.24 10.63 11.27
CA ALA A 244 4.83 10.31 11.45
C ALA A 244 4.61 8.87 11.90
N GLN A 245 3.44 8.61 12.47
CA GLN A 245 2.93 7.24 12.66
C GLN A 245 1.72 7.07 11.76
N LEU A 246 1.78 6.11 10.85
CA LEU A 246 0.73 5.83 9.89
C LEU A 246 0.08 4.50 10.27
N HIS A 247 -1.25 4.43 10.26
CA HIS A 247 -1.99 3.24 10.67
C HIS A 247 -3.05 2.83 9.64
N TYR A 248 -3.08 1.53 9.31
CA TYR A 248 -4.15 0.83 8.59
C TYR A 248 -4.52 1.39 7.20
N GLY A 249 -3.62 2.12 6.54
CA GLY A 249 -3.81 2.54 5.15
C GLY A 249 -3.52 1.42 4.15
N LYS A 250 -3.83 1.69 2.87
CA LYS A 250 -3.50 0.79 1.75
C LYS A 250 -2.01 0.88 1.41
N CYS A 251 -1.50 2.11 1.30
CA CYS A 251 -0.12 2.37 0.94
C CYS A 251 0.55 3.43 1.83
N GLY A 252 1.68 3.09 2.44
CA GLY A 252 2.41 3.96 3.36
C GLY A 252 3.05 5.15 2.63
N VAL A 253 3.75 4.85 1.54
CA VAL A 253 4.40 5.81 0.65
C VAL A 253 4.00 5.47 -0.77
N PHE A 254 3.22 6.35 -1.39
CA PHE A 254 2.79 6.23 -2.76
C PHE A 254 3.47 7.31 -3.60
N LEU A 255 4.25 6.90 -4.61
CA LEU A 255 4.96 7.78 -5.51
C LEU A 255 4.42 7.62 -6.92
N ASP A 256 3.97 8.71 -7.52
CA ASP A 256 3.40 8.73 -8.85
C ASP A 256 4.22 9.64 -9.75
N SER A 257 5.00 9.02 -10.64
CA SER A 257 5.86 9.73 -11.59
C SER A 257 5.05 10.56 -12.59
N GLN A 258 3.79 10.22 -12.88
CA GLN A 258 2.95 10.91 -13.85
C GLN A 258 2.40 12.23 -13.30
N SER A 259 2.21 12.34 -11.99
CA SER A 259 1.81 13.59 -11.33
C SER A 259 2.98 14.49 -10.95
N THR A 260 4.20 14.12 -11.33
CA THR A 260 5.37 14.98 -11.15
C THR A 260 5.44 16.04 -12.24
N ASN A 261 5.17 17.28 -11.86
CA ASN A 261 5.61 18.43 -12.64
C ASN A 261 7.07 18.73 -12.27
N ASN A 262 7.78 19.50 -13.09
CA ASN A 262 9.20 19.86 -12.88
C ASN A 262 9.58 20.02 -11.39
N LEU A 263 10.80 19.61 -11.02
CA LEU A 263 11.32 19.66 -9.65
C LEU A 263 10.96 20.98 -8.94
N ALA A 264 10.14 20.90 -7.91
CA ALA A 264 9.64 22.04 -7.15
C ALA A 264 9.29 21.64 -5.72
N VAL A 265 9.20 22.62 -4.83
CA VAL A 265 8.65 22.42 -3.49
C VAL A 265 7.13 22.49 -3.55
N GLY A 266 6.46 21.36 -3.41
CA GLY A 266 5.01 21.26 -3.31
C GLY A 266 4.43 21.71 -1.97
N GLN A 267 3.13 21.99 -1.95
CA GLN A 267 2.39 22.27 -0.72
C GLN A 267 1.95 20.97 -0.05
N LEU A 268 2.05 20.90 1.28
CA LEU A 268 1.51 19.81 2.06
C LEU A 268 0.01 19.99 2.27
N LYS A 269 -0.78 19.03 1.80
CA LYS A 269 -2.23 18.93 2.07
C LYS A 269 -2.50 17.64 2.82
N ILE A 270 -3.23 17.71 3.92
CA ILE A 270 -3.58 16.54 4.73
C ILE A 270 -5.11 16.43 4.76
N TYR A 271 -5.63 15.27 4.38
CA TYR A 271 -7.04 14.93 4.39
C TYR A 271 -7.23 13.59 5.10
N GLY A 272 -7.79 13.60 6.30
CA GLY A 272 -7.87 12.40 7.13
C GLY A 272 -6.48 11.81 7.39
N GLY A 273 -6.29 10.53 7.06
CA GLY A 273 -5.00 9.83 7.16
C GLY A 273 -4.04 9.98 5.97
N ASN A 274 -4.41 10.76 4.95
CA ASN A 274 -3.65 10.90 3.72
C ASN A 274 -2.97 12.27 3.63
N ALA A 275 -1.66 12.29 3.39
CA ALA A 275 -0.88 13.51 3.18
C ALA A 275 -0.30 13.56 1.77
N ILE A 276 -0.60 14.63 1.04
CA ILE A 276 -0.23 14.84 -0.36
C ILE A 276 0.70 16.04 -0.45
N ILE A 277 1.82 15.89 -1.16
CA ILE A 277 2.72 16.99 -1.48
C ILE A 277 2.46 17.40 -2.94
N THR A 278 1.74 18.49 -3.14
CA THR A 278 1.18 18.84 -4.45
C THR A 278 2.23 19.01 -5.54
N GLY A 279 1.94 18.49 -6.74
CA GLY A 279 2.80 18.57 -7.92
C GLY A 279 4.11 17.77 -7.86
N THR A 280 4.37 17.06 -6.75
CA THR A 280 5.59 16.24 -6.59
C THR A 280 5.34 14.75 -6.78
N GLY A 281 4.08 14.32 -6.89
CA GLY A 281 3.70 12.91 -6.94
C GLY A 281 3.96 12.13 -5.65
N ILE A 282 4.34 12.79 -4.55
CA ILE A 282 4.58 12.15 -3.25
C ILE A 282 3.30 12.17 -2.41
N ASN A 283 2.84 10.99 -2.01
CA ASN A 283 1.70 10.78 -1.13
C ASN A 283 2.09 9.85 0.03
N LEU A 284 1.62 10.16 1.24
CA LEU A 284 1.82 9.38 2.45
C LEU A 284 0.48 8.93 3.02
N GLY A 285 0.37 7.66 3.40
CA GLY A 285 -0.82 7.13 4.07
C GLY A 285 -2.04 7.03 3.17
N ARG A 286 -1.86 6.70 1.89
CA ARG A 286 -2.96 6.51 0.93
C ARG A 286 -3.92 5.41 1.40
N GLY A 287 -5.22 5.70 1.32
CA GLY A 287 -6.31 4.83 1.77
C GLY A 287 -7.00 5.33 3.06
N ASP A 288 -7.90 4.53 3.61
CA ASP A 288 -8.77 4.91 4.74
C ASP A 288 -8.10 4.77 6.13
N GLY A 289 -6.79 5.03 6.20
CA GLY A 289 -6.02 4.98 7.43
C GLY A 289 -6.14 6.25 8.27
N TYR A 290 -5.36 6.32 9.35
CA TYR A 290 -5.12 7.56 10.09
C TYR A 290 -3.63 7.82 10.26
N MET A 291 -3.27 9.09 10.47
CA MET A 291 -1.88 9.54 10.60
C MET A 291 -1.70 10.44 11.82
N ILE A 292 -0.71 10.12 12.64
CA ILE A 292 -0.20 11.01 13.68
C ILE A 292 1.05 11.71 13.11
N PHE A 293 0.85 12.92 12.59
CA PHE A 293 1.91 13.72 11.99
C PHE A 293 2.64 14.55 13.06
N LYS A 294 3.97 14.39 13.15
CA LYS A 294 4.77 15.13 14.15
C LYS A 294 5.62 16.22 13.53
N GLU A 295 6.34 15.90 12.45
CA GLU A 295 7.28 16.85 11.85
C GLU A 295 7.48 16.59 10.35
N MET A 296 7.59 17.67 9.58
CA MET A 296 8.15 17.67 8.23
C MET A 296 9.35 18.60 8.16
N ARG A 297 10.44 18.17 7.52
CA ARG A 297 11.57 19.04 7.17
C ARG A 297 11.76 19.06 5.66
N ILE A 298 12.00 20.23 5.10
CA ILE A 298 12.28 20.37 3.67
C ILE A 298 13.76 20.69 3.49
N ASP A 299 14.46 19.90 2.70
CA ASP A 299 15.86 20.12 2.31
C ASP A 299 15.91 20.19 0.78
N LYS A 300 16.48 21.26 0.23
CA LYS A 300 16.45 21.52 -1.21
C LYS A 300 17.69 22.22 -1.69
N THR A 301 18.04 22.02 -2.96
CA THR A 301 19.02 22.89 -3.61
C THR A 301 18.55 24.35 -3.68
N PRO A 302 19.47 25.33 -3.65
CA PRO A 302 19.15 26.72 -3.93
C PRO A 302 18.39 26.86 -5.26
N ASN A 303 17.48 27.84 -5.35
CA ASN A 303 16.72 28.18 -6.56
C ASN A 303 15.69 27.14 -7.07
N VAL A 304 15.37 26.11 -6.30
CA VAL A 304 14.20 25.27 -6.64
C VAL A 304 12.91 26.07 -6.43
N PRO A 305 12.00 26.15 -7.42
CA PRO A 305 10.76 26.90 -7.31
C PRO A 305 9.84 26.31 -6.25
N ILE A 306 8.97 27.16 -5.70
CA ILE A 306 7.90 26.75 -4.76
C ILE A 306 6.60 26.78 -5.53
N LEU A 307 5.85 25.67 -5.53
CA LEU A 307 4.51 25.62 -6.09
C LEU A 307 3.57 26.31 -5.10
N ILE A 308 3.04 27.46 -5.50
CA ILE A 308 2.03 28.18 -4.73
C ILE A 308 0.70 27.93 -5.43
N GLU A 309 -0.08 26.98 -4.92
CA GLU A 309 -1.48 26.91 -5.29
C GLU A 309 -2.25 28.02 -4.56
N PRO A 310 -3.22 28.66 -5.23
CA PRO A 310 -4.07 29.64 -4.59
C PRO A 310 -4.79 28.99 -3.40
N ARG A 311 -4.76 29.65 -2.24
CA ARG A 311 -5.51 29.18 -1.08
C ARG A 311 -6.99 29.14 -1.48
N PRO A 312 -7.69 28.02 -1.26
CA PRO A 312 -9.14 28.01 -1.42
C PRO A 312 -9.72 29.09 -0.50
N ILE A 313 -10.62 29.91 -1.04
CA ILE A 313 -11.34 30.91 -0.25
C ILE A 313 -12.06 30.14 0.87
N LYS A 314 -11.77 30.45 2.14
CA LYS A 314 -12.45 29.85 3.29
C LYS A 314 -13.93 30.19 3.23
N ARG A 315 -14.70 29.35 2.57
CA ARG A 315 -16.16 29.32 2.67
C ARG A 315 -16.50 28.36 3.82
N LYS A 316 -17.59 28.63 4.54
CA LYS A 316 -18.12 27.67 5.51
C LYS A 316 -18.31 26.34 4.77
N GLU A 317 -17.83 25.24 5.35
CA GLU A 317 -18.00 23.89 4.81
C GLU A 317 -19.50 23.57 4.78
N HIS A 318 -20.14 23.94 3.69
CA HIS A 318 -21.53 23.59 3.45
C HIS A 318 -21.55 22.26 2.71
N GLN A 319 -22.54 21.43 3.02
CA GLN A 319 -22.83 20.25 2.20
C GLN A 319 -23.16 20.71 0.78
N ILE A 320 -22.85 19.90 -0.23
CA ILE A 320 -23.06 20.27 -1.64
C ILE A 320 -23.94 19.24 -2.29
N PHE A 321 -24.98 19.71 -2.96
CA PHE A 321 -25.84 18.87 -3.78
C PHE A 321 -25.62 19.17 -5.25
N VAL A 322 -25.32 18.12 -6.01
CA VAL A 322 -25.03 18.20 -7.46
C VAL A 322 -25.76 17.07 -8.17
N THR A 323 -26.43 17.37 -9.28
CA THR A 323 -26.95 16.37 -10.20
C THR A 323 -25.88 16.02 -11.24
N GLY A 324 -25.89 14.78 -11.73
CA GLY A 324 -25.02 14.39 -12.84
C GLY A 324 -24.89 12.90 -12.99
N HIS A 325 -23.88 12.48 -13.76
CA HIS A 325 -23.56 11.08 -14.00
C HIS A 325 -22.28 10.70 -13.28
N LEU A 326 -22.38 9.75 -12.35
CA LEU A 326 -21.22 9.22 -11.65
C LEU A 326 -20.57 8.10 -12.46
N GLN A 327 -19.31 8.32 -12.84
CA GLN A 327 -18.45 7.30 -13.39
C GLN A 327 -17.50 6.80 -12.29
N ILE A 328 -17.50 5.50 -12.05
CA ILE A 328 -16.59 4.84 -11.10
C ILE A 328 -15.49 4.15 -11.90
N LYS A 329 -14.25 4.62 -11.75
CA LYS A 329 -13.08 3.99 -12.36
C LYS A 329 -12.36 3.15 -11.33
N LYS A 330 -12.33 1.84 -11.55
CA LYS A 330 -11.55 0.91 -10.72
C LYS A 330 -10.08 0.98 -11.10
N LEU A 331 -9.23 1.27 -10.13
CA LEU A 331 -7.78 1.24 -10.25
C LEU A 331 -7.25 -0.07 -9.66
N GLN A 332 -6.56 -0.86 -10.48
CA GLN A 332 -5.90 -2.06 -10.04
C GLN A 332 -4.47 -1.74 -9.60
N PHE A 333 -4.14 -2.02 -8.35
CA PHE A 333 -2.77 -2.01 -7.84
C PHE A 333 -2.29 -3.44 -7.59
N SER A 334 -0.99 -3.58 -7.32
CA SER A 334 -0.38 -4.91 -7.12
C SER A 334 -0.95 -5.66 -5.89
N SER A 335 -1.22 -4.94 -4.79
CA SER A 335 -1.72 -5.52 -3.54
C SER A 335 -3.10 -5.04 -3.11
N TRP A 336 -3.75 -4.14 -3.86
CA TRP A 336 -5.07 -3.61 -3.53
C TRP A 336 -5.80 -3.04 -4.76
N GLU A 337 -7.06 -2.67 -4.56
CA GLU A 337 -7.89 -1.98 -5.54
C GLU A 337 -8.41 -0.69 -4.93
N GLU A 338 -8.56 0.34 -5.76
CA GLU A 338 -9.22 1.60 -5.38
C GLU A 338 -10.28 1.97 -6.41
N GLU A 339 -11.20 2.83 -6.00
CA GLU A 339 -12.17 3.45 -6.88
C GLU A 339 -11.90 4.94 -6.95
N GLU A 340 -11.85 5.47 -8.17
CA GLU A 340 -11.93 6.90 -8.42
C GLU A 340 -13.35 7.25 -8.87
N TYR A 341 -13.85 8.36 -8.34
CA TYR A 341 -15.21 8.84 -8.60
C TYR A 341 -15.12 10.07 -9.49
N TYR A 342 -15.83 10.06 -10.62
CA TYR A 342 -15.90 11.19 -11.54
C TYR A 342 -17.36 11.59 -11.73
N LEU A 343 -17.70 12.83 -11.40
CA LEU A 343 -19.03 13.38 -11.66
C LEU A 343 -18.98 14.26 -12.91
N ASP A 344 -19.69 13.84 -13.96
CA ASP A 344 -19.66 14.50 -15.28
C ASP A 344 -18.23 14.79 -15.78
N GLY A 345 -17.32 13.82 -15.58
CA GLY A 345 -15.90 13.91 -15.96
C GLY A 345 -15.00 14.65 -14.97
N MET A 346 -15.55 15.26 -13.91
CA MET A 346 -14.76 15.88 -12.84
C MET A 346 -14.39 14.88 -11.76
N LYS A 347 -13.09 14.66 -11.52
CA LYS A 347 -12.60 13.78 -10.45
C LYS A 347 -12.94 14.35 -9.06
N LEU A 348 -13.58 13.54 -8.24
CA LEU A 348 -13.85 13.78 -6.83
C LEU A 348 -12.71 13.23 -5.95
N ILE A 349 -12.43 13.90 -4.85
CA ILE A 349 -11.55 13.56 -3.73
C ILE A 349 -12.16 12.44 -2.86
N SER A 350 -13.49 12.40 -2.71
CA SER A 350 -14.19 11.39 -1.89
C SER A 350 -15.38 10.76 -2.60
N LYS A 351 -15.78 9.56 -2.16
CA LYS A 351 -16.98 8.88 -2.65
C LYS A 351 -18.23 9.74 -2.43
N PRO A 352 -18.97 10.10 -3.48
CA PRO A 352 -20.23 10.83 -3.32
C PRO A 352 -21.32 9.89 -2.80
N SER A 353 -22.26 10.42 -2.02
CA SER A 353 -23.45 9.69 -1.60
C SER A 353 -24.54 9.91 -2.65
N SER A 354 -25.00 8.86 -3.34
CA SER A 354 -26.20 8.94 -4.19
C SER A 354 -27.45 9.11 -3.35
N TRP A 355 -28.35 9.98 -3.78
CA TRP A 355 -29.64 10.25 -3.13
C TRP A 355 -30.82 9.71 -3.92
N GLY A 356 -30.64 9.45 -5.22
CA GLY A 356 -31.67 8.90 -6.10
C GLY A 356 -31.52 9.36 -7.55
N VAL A 357 -32.16 8.62 -8.46
CA VAL A 357 -32.25 8.96 -9.88
C VAL A 357 -33.29 10.06 -10.08
N ILE A 358 -32.89 11.17 -10.70
CA ILE A 358 -33.78 12.30 -11.01
C ILE A 358 -34.46 12.13 -12.37
N THR A 359 -33.79 11.46 -13.31
CA THR A 359 -34.27 11.23 -14.68
C THR A 359 -34.03 9.77 -15.09
N PRO A 360 -35.07 8.90 -15.09
CA PRO A 360 -34.91 7.47 -15.37
C PRO A 360 -34.29 7.14 -16.73
N ASN A 361 -34.49 8.01 -17.73
CA ASN A 361 -34.01 7.75 -19.10
C ASN A 361 -32.53 8.08 -19.30
N THR A 362 -31.96 8.94 -18.45
CA THR A 362 -30.56 9.39 -18.57
C THR A 362 -29.67 8.81 -17.47
N ASN A 363 -30.24 8.14 -16.46
CA ASN A 363 -29.54 7.74 -15.23
C ASN A 363 -28.84 8.91 -14.54
N GLU A 364 -29.37 10.12 -14.70
CA GLU A 364 -28.90 11.28 -13.95
C GLU A 364 -29.38 11.13 -12.50
N GLU A 365 -28.46 11.28 -11.55
CA GLU A 365 -28.70 11.12 -10.12
C GLU A 365 -28.38 12.41 -9.36
N LEU A 366 -29.03 12.58 -8.20
CA LEU A 366 -28.65 13.57 -7.21
C LEU A 366 -27.55 13.00 -6.30
N PHE A 367 -26.46 13.72 -6.14
CA PHE A 367 -25.37 13.38 -5.22
C PHE A 367 -25.22 14.41 -4.12
N HIS A 368 -24.96 13.91 -2.93
CA HIS A 368 -24.44 14.68 -1.81
C HIS A 368 -22.93 14.50 -1.73
N ILE A 369 -22.21 15.62 -1.73
CA ILE A 369 -20.75 15.68 -1.76
C ILE A 369 -20.25 16.47 -0.54
N ALA A 370 -19.16 15.98 0.06
CA ALA A 370 -18.52 16.62 1.19
C ALA A 370 -18.11 18.06 0.86
N GLY A 371 -18.28 18.98 1.82
CA GLY A 371 -17.98 20.41 1.63
C GLY A 371 -16.52 20.74 1.31
N SER A 372 -15.59 19.80 1.49
CA SER A 372 -14.18 19.94 1.10
C SER A 372 -13.97 20.11 -0.43
N GLU A 373 -15.01 19.87 -1.24
CA GLU A 373 -15.00 19.91 -2.71
C GLU A 373 -15.56 21.24 -3.31
N GLN A 374 -15.97 22.16 -2.45
CA GLN A 374 -16.82 23.33 -2.78
C GLN A 374 -16.38 24.15 -3.99
N ALA A 375 -15.11 24.54 -4.05
CA ALA A 375 -14.65 25.48 -5.07
C ALA A 375 -14.72 24.94 -6.51
N ARG A 376 -14.79 23.61 -6.71
CA ARG A 376 -14.78 22.99 -8.05
C ARG A 376 -16.20 22.72 -8.55
N LEU A 377 -17.11 22.38 -7.64
CA LEU A 377 -18.43 21.86 -7.97
C LEU A 377 -19.48 22.93 -8.24
N GLU A 378 -19.33 24.13 -7.68
CA GLU A 378 -20.26 25.25 -7.94
C GLU A 378 -20.35 25.65 -9.42
N ASN A 379 -19.30 25.37 -10.19
CA ASN A 379 -19.25 25.66 -11.62
C ASN A 379 -19.82 24.53 -12.49
N LEU A 380 -20.23 23.40 -11.89
CA LEU A 380 -20.87 22.33 -12.64
C LEU A 380 -22.30 22.74 -13.01
N LYS A 381 -22.71 22.36 -14.22
CA LYS A 381 -24.08 22.60 -14.70
C LYS A 381 -25.15 22.00 -13.78
N GLY A 382 -24.83 20.88 -13.12
CA GLY A 382 -25.72 20.20 -12.19
C GLY A 382 -25.67 20.70 -10.75
N PHE A 383 -24.96 21.79 -10.43
CA PHE A 383 -24.96 22.33 -9.07
C PHE A 383 -26.37 22.77 -8.68
N VAL A 384 -26.90 22.24 -7.57
CA VAL A 384 -28.25 22.55 -7.10
C VAL A 384 -28.22 23.56 -5.97
N GLY A 385 -27.34 23.34 -4.98
CA GLY A 385 -27.27 24.18 -3.80
C GLY A 385 -26.53 23.53 -2.64
N TYR A 386 -26.70 24.14 -1.47
CA TYR A 386 -26.01 23.76 -0.24
C TYR A 386 -26.92 23.11 0.79
N TRP A 387 -28.20 23.44 0.72
CA TRP A 387 -29.19 23.05 1.70
C TRP A 387 -30.24 22.16 1.04
N ALA A 388 -30.90 21.35 1.85
CA ALA A 388 -32.04 20.58 1.39
C ALA A 388 -33.15 21.45 0.80
N ASP A 389 -33.28 22.67 1.29
CA ASP A 389 -34.29 23.64 0.85
C ASP A 389 -34.05 24.09 -0.60
N ASP A 390 -32.79 24.10 -1.05
CA ASP A 390 -32.44 24.39 -2.44
C ASP A 390 -32.94 23.29 -3.40
N LEU A 391 -33.18 22.08 -2.86
CA LEU A 391 -33.63 20.90 -3.60
C LEU A 391 -35.15 20.84 -3.75
N LEU A 392 -35.90 21.32 -2.76
CA LEU A 392 -37.36 21.16 -2.72
C LEU A 392 -38.10 22.00 -3.76
N ASN A 393 -37.45 23.04 -4.30
CA ASN A 393 -38.02 23.85 -5.38
C ASN A 393 -37.73 23.26 -6.77
N GLN A 394 -37.02 22.13 -6.87
CA GLN A 394 -36.67 21.52 -8.14
C GLN A 394 -37.82 20.67 -8.67
N SER A 395 -38.06 20.71 -9.98
CA SER A 395 -39.16 19.95 -10.61
C SER A 395 -39.02 18.43 -10.51
N TRP A 396 -37.83 17.94 -10.15
CA TRP A 396 -37.54 16.53 -9.93
C TRP A 396 -37.50 16.14 -8.45
N ALA A 397 -37.72 17.09 -7.51
CA ALA A 397 -37.59 16.86 -6.08
C ALA A 397 -38.41 15.66 -5.61
N ASP A 398 -39.67 15.55 -6.06
CA ASP A 398 -40.61 14.48 -5.71
C ASP A 398 -40.14 13.08 -6.16
N ARG A 399 -39.13 12.99 -7.03
CA ARG A 399 -38.53 11.72 -7.47
C ARG A 399 -37.36 11.27 -6.60
N VAL A 400 -36.87 12.12 -5.71
CA VAL A 400 -35.71 11.85 -4.83
C VAL A 400 -36.06 12.02 -3.36
N PHE A 401 -37.10 12.82 -3.10
CA PHE A 401 -37.62 13.19 -1.80
C PHE A 401 -39.12 12.92 -1.71
N GLU A 402 -39.53 12.33 -0.60
CA GLU A 402 -40.90 12.43 -0.10
C GLU A 402 -40.77 12.91 1.35
N CYS A 403 -41.07 14.19 1.60
CA CYS A 403 -40.86 14.84 2.89
C CYS A 403 -42.21 15.16 3.56
N GLU A 404 -42.44 14.60 4.74
CA GLU A 404 -43.54 15.01 5.61
C GLU A 404 -43.06 16.15 6.52
N VAL A 405 -43.67 17.33 6.42
CA VAL A 405 -43.38 18.45 7.33
C VAL A 405 -44.19 18.25 8.61
N LYS A 406 -43.53 17.95 9.72
CA LYS A 406 -44.15 17.91 11.05
C LYS A 406 -43.81 19.19 11.82
N SER A 407 -44.82 19.94 12.20
CA SER A 407 -44.71 21.03 13.17
C SER A 407 -44.84 20.48 14.59
N ASP A 408 -43.93 20.83 15.50
CA ASP A 408 -44.20 20.62 16.92
C ASP A 408 -45.32 21.55 17.43
N GLU A 409 -45.92 21.22 18.58
CA GLU A 409 -47.01 21.99 19.22
C GLU A 409 -46.60 23.43 19.62
N HIS A 410 -45.31 23.76 19.57
CA HIS A 410 -44.74 25.07 19.87
C HIS A 410 -44.38 25.88 18.61
N LEU A 411 -44.79 25.44 17.40
CA LEU A 411 -44.66 26.15 16.12
C LEU A 411 -43.23 26.58 15.73
N ASN A 412 -42.20 26.15 16.46
CA ASN A 412 -40.84 26.68 16.31
C ASN A 412 -39.89 25.73 15.58
N SER A 413 -40.31 24.48 15.31
CA SER A 413 -39.51 23.55 14.53
C SER A 413 -40.34 22.73 13.54
N THR A 414 -40.10 22.95 12.25
CA THR A 414 -40.56 22.07 11.16
C THR A 414 -39.54 20.96 10.95
N VAL A 415 -39.89 19.73 11.30
CA VAL A 415 -39.08 18.54 11.03
C VAL A 415 -39.58 17.92 9.73
N ARG A 416 -38.72 17.84 8.71
CA ARG A 416 -39.05 17.18 7.45
C ARG A 416 -38.60 15.72 7.50
N VAL A 417 -39.55 14.79 7.52
CA VAL A 417 -39.29 13.34 7.65
C VAL A 417 -39.38 12.67 6.29
N LYS A 418 -38.35 11.91 5.90
CA LYS A 418 -38.33 11.17 4.63
C LYS A 418 -39.17 9.89 4.75
N ARG A 419 -40.18 9.71 3.90
CA ARG A 419 -41.05 8.51 3.91
C ARG A 419 -41.21 7.95 2.49
N SER A 420 -40.65 6.78 2.20
CA SER A 420 -41.07 5.78 1.18
C SER A 420 -39.94 5.22 0.31
N LYS A 421 -40.21 4.07 -0.34
CA LYS A 421 -39.34 3.41 -1.32
C LYS A 421 -39.43 4.15 -2.66
N ILE A 422 -38.30 4.61 -3.19
CA ILE A 422 -38.25 5.40 -4.43
C ILE A 422 -37.47 4.60 -5.48
N SER A 423 -38.03 4.47 -6.69
CA SER A 423 -37.36 3.87 -7.86
C SER A 423 -36.71 2.51 -7.60
N GLY A 424 -37.43 1.59 -6.94
CA GLY A 424 -36.95 0.24 -6.63
C GLY A 424 -35.97 0.14 -5.46
N ARG A 425 -35.56 1.26 -4.85
CA ARG A 425 -34.67 1.28 -3.68
C ARG A 425 -35.47 1.29 -2.37
N GLU A 426 -35.04 0.49 -1.40
CA GLU A 426 -35.66 0.41 -0.07
C GLU A 426 -34.95 1.33 0.93
N VAL A 427 -35.74 2.06 1.74
CA VAL A 427 -35.22 2.83 2.88
C VAL A 427 -34.67 1.85 3.91
N VAL A 428 -33.37 1.92 4.19
CA VAL A 428 -32.74 1.06 5.20
C VAL A 428 -32.61 1.73 6.57
N ARG A 429 -32.78 3.06 6.66
CA ARG A 429 -32.76 3.83 7.92
C ARG A 429 -33.67 5.05 7.88
N GLU A 430 -34.55 5.17 8.87
CA GLU A 430 -35.46 6.32 9.05
C GLU A 430 -34.93 7.36 10.06
N THR A 431 -34.02 6.94 10.95
CA THR A 431 -33.45 7.75 12.03
C THR A 431 -31.92 7.58 12.15
N SER A 432 -31.30 8.49 12.91
CA SER A 432 -29.86 8.49 13.13
C SER A 432 -29.40 7.38 14.06
N PRO A 433 -28.33 6.64 13.72
CA PRO A 433 -27.71 5.74 14.69
C PRO A 433 -27.03 6.48 15.84
N GLU A 434 -26.65 7.76 15.67
CA GLU A 434 -25.90 8.53 16.68
C GLU A 434 -26.82 9.21 17.71
N ASP A 435 -27.92 9.80 17.25
CA ASP A 435 -28.80 10.61 18.10
C ASP A 435 -30.27 10.17 18.07
N ASN A 436 -30.60 9.11 17.33
CA ASN A 436 -31.96 8.58 17.14
C ASN A 436 -32.98 9.62 16.66
N LYS A 437 -32.52 10.73 16.04
CA LYS A 437 -33.39 11.76 15.47
C LYS A 437 -33.77 11.44 14.03
N TRP A 438 -34.90 11.99 13.59
CA TRP A 438 -35.38 11.93 12.22
C TRP A 438 -34.40 12.53 11.22
N PHE A 439 -34.50 12.11 9.96
CA PHE A 439 -33.59 12.46 8.88
C PHE A 439 -33.43 13.97 8.67
N TYR A 440 -32.25 14.52 8.96
CA TYR A 440 -31.84 15.87 8.56
C TYR A 440 -30.76 15.76 7.49
N PRO A 441 -30.97 16.25 6.26
CA PRO A 441 -30.03 16.06 5.16
C PRO A 441 -28.57 16.42 5.45
N HIS A 442 -28.32 17.39 6.33
CA HIS A 442 -26.98 17.84 6.71
C HIS A 442 -26.31 17.00 7.81
N LYS A 443 -27.06 16.18 8.57
CA LYS A 443 -26.54 15.39 9.72
C LYS A 443 -26.05 14.00 9.35
N PHE A 444 -26.14 13.61 8.08
CA PHE A 444 -25.95 12.23 7.63
C PHE A 444 -24.95 12.07 6.49
N ALA A 445 -24.01 13.01 6.36
CA ALA A 445 -22.89 12.85 5.43
C ALA A 445 -22.23 11.47 5.63
N GLY A 446 -22.31 10.61 4.61
CA GLY A 446 -21.69 9.28 4.63
C GLY A 446 -22.56 8.10 5.09
N VAL A 447 -23.84 8.28 5.43
CA VAL A 447 -24.74 7.15 5.74
C VAL A 447 -25.58 6.77 4.51
N PRO A 448 -25.47 5.55 3.96
CA PRO A 448 -26.37 5.11 2.89
C PRO A 448 -27.78 4.96 3.43
N VAL A 449 -28.70 5.78 2.92
CA VAL A 449 -30.12 5.79 3.31
C VAL A 449 -30.93 4.74 2.55
N TRP A 450 -30.34 4.23 1.46
CA TRP A 450 -30.98 3.36 0.48
C TRP A 450 -30.18 2.09 0.26
N LYS A 451 -30.88 1.00 -0.06
CA LYS A 451 -30.30 -0.21 -0.65
C LYS A 451 -31.05 -0.54 -1.94
N GLU A 452 -30.31 -1.02 -2.95
CA GLU A 452 -30.88 -1.57 -4.20
C GLU A 452 -31.58 -2.91 -3.97
#